data_AF-A0A6C0DD70-F1
#
_entry.id   AF-A0A6C0DD70-F1
#
_cell.length_a   1.000
_cell.length_b   1.000
_cell.length_c   1.000
_cell.angle_alpha   90.00
_cell.angle_beta   90.00
_cell.angle_gamma   90.00
#
_symmetry.space_group_name_H-M   'P 1'
#
loop_
_entity.id
_entity.type
_entity.pdbx_description
1 polymer ?
#
loop_
_entity_poly.entity_id
_entity_poly.type
_entity_poly.pdbx_seq_one_letter_code
_entity_poly.pdbx_strand_id
1 'polypeptide(L)'
;MRRDIYVLCIGVFAVSAYILLQKQKQPSKRSTEFVIDPSIYTRPSRTFDLELPRQPIAEEAIQRAPYEMSGFGHDVARNTDDISIDTYMNLPLVGTGQTFVNRDIYEELDEEKLTYTKMHRYKYIRLRILDMEEVYIGGIDFMKYGRSIGSSILWNPHTGEKTPYMMGELHDNDQNVFIFCFKEPVLFNSYRIKSSTNMRDAKYDPIDWVLEGSLNGNFWKHIDTRTNVEFPLLRGVWLSYNILLH
;
A
#
# COMPACT_ATOMS: atom_id res chain seq x y z
N MET A 1 17.64 23.56 60.48
CA MET A 1 18.17 23.17 59.15
C MET A 1 17.50 21.96 58.51
N ARG A 2 16.97 20.95 59.24
CA ARG A 2 16.27 19.81 58.60
C ARG A 2 14.76 20.01 58.34
N ARG A 3 14.08 20.91 59.05
CA ARG A 3 12.63 21.17 58.85
C ARG A 3 12.32 21.94 57.56
N ASP A 4 13.24 22.79 57.12
CA ASP A 4 13.02 23.69 55.97
C ASP A 4 13.03 22.92 54.63
N ILE A 5 13.76 21.79 54.57
CA ILE A 5 13.85 20.94 53.38
C ILE A 5 12.52 20.19 53.13
N TYR A 6 11.85 19.70 54.18
CA TYR A 6 10.60 18.95 54.04
C TYR A 6 9.45 19.82 53.51
N VAL A 7 9.39 21.09 53.93
CA VAL A 7 8.36 22.04 53.46
C VAL A 7 8.53 22.32 51.97
N LEU A 8 9.78 22.43 51.51
CA LEU A 8 10.11 22.65 50.11
C LEU A 8 9.74 21.44 49.23
N CYS A 9 10.01 20.23 49.69
CA CYS A 9 9.65 19.01 48.96
C CYS A 9 8.12 18.85 48.83
N ILE A 10 7.36 19.06 49.91
CA ILE A 10 5.89 18.93 49.88
C ILE A 10 5.27 19.96 48.92
N GLY A 11 5.79 21.19 48.89
CA GLY A 11 5.33 22.23 47.97
C GLY A 11 5.51 21.85 46.50
N VAL A 12 6.67 21.29 46.13
CA VAL A 12 6.96 20.89 44.74
C VAL A 12 6.06 19.74 44.27
N PHE A 13 5.78 18.77 45.15
CA PHE A 13 4.87 17.67 44.85
C PHE A 13 3.42 18.16 44.68
N ALA A 14 2.96 19.08 45.53
CA ALA A 14 1.61 19.64 45.43
C ALA A 14 1.40 20.41 44.12
N VAL A 15 2.39 21.21 43.71
CA VAL A 15 2.33 21.96 42.43
C VAL A 15 2.35 21.01 41.23
N SER A 16 3.20 19.98 41.25
CA SER A 16 3.28 18.99 40.17
C SER A 16 1.97 18.20 40.01
N ALA A 17 1.37 17.77 41.13
CA ALA A 17 0.09 17.08 41.14
C ALA A 17 -1.04 17.99 40.63
N TYR A 18 -1.03 19.27 41.01
CA TYR A 18 -2.01 20.24 40.54
C TYR A 18 -1.94 20.45 39.02
N ILE A 19 -0.73 20.55 38.45
CA ILE A 19 -0.55 20.71 36.99
C ILE A 19 -1.08 19.48 36.23
N LEU A 20 -0.85 18.27 36.76
CA LEU A 20 -1.36 17.04 36.15
C LEU A 20 -2.89 16.96 36.19
N LEU A 21 -3.51 17.38 37.30
CA LEU A 21 -4.97 17.43 37.42
C LEU A 21 -5.62 18.43 36.47
N GLN A 22 -4.95 19.56 36.17
CA GLN A 22 -5.47 20.53 35.19
C GLN A 22 -5.39 20.03 33.74
N LYS A 23 -4.40 19.18 33.40
CA LYS A 23 -4.30 18.57 32.07
C LYS A 23 -5.43 17.58 31.78
N GLN A 24 -5.96 16.88 32.79
CA GLN A 24 -7.08 15.95 32.59
C GLN A 24 -8.43 16.62 32.31
N LYS A 25 -8.60 17.90 32.68
CA LYS A 25 -9.87 18.62 32.49
C LYS A 25 -10.02 19.28 31.12
N GLN A 26 -9.05 19.18 30.22
CA GLN A 26 -9.24 19.71 28.87
C GLN A 26 -10.19 18.79 28.09
N PRO A 27 -11.38 19.28 27.67
CA PRO A 27 -12.26 18.50 26.81
C PRO A 27 -11.52 18.16 25.52
N SER A 28 -11.58 16.90 25.10
CA SER A 28 -10.98 16.48 23.84
C SER A 28 -11.50 17.42 22.75
N LYS A 29 -10.57 18.06 22.02
CA LYS A 29 -10.93 18.84 20.85
C LYS A 29 -11.71 17.90 19.94
N ARG A 30 -13.01 18.18 19.81
CA ARG A 30 -13.94 17.47 18.95
C ARG A 30 -13.27 17.38 17.58
N SER A 31 -12.91 16.16 17.18
CA SER A 31 -12.34 15.89 15.87
C SER A 31 -13.31 16.45 14.84
N THR A 32 -12.91 17.50 14.15
CA THR A 32 -13.62 17.99 12.97
C THR A 32 -13.67 16.81 12.01
N GLU A 33 -14.89 16.36 11.72
CA GLU A 33 -15.16 15.30 10.77
C GLU A 33 -14.48 15.68 9.45
N PHE A 34 -13.50 14.88 9.04
CA PHE A 34 -12.74 15.12 7.83
C PHE A 34 -13.65 14.79 6.65
N VAL A 35 -14.34 15.81 6.13
CA VAL A 35 -15.17 15.69 4.92
C VAL A 35 -14.22 15.51 3.74
N ILE A 36 -14.11 14.27 3.26
CA ILE A 36 -13.37 13.97 2.03
C ILE A 36 -14.17 14.56 0.87
N ASP A 37 -13.59 15.55 0.19
CA ASP A 37 -14.15 16.10 -1.03
C ASP A 37 -14.14 15.02 -2.14
N PRO A 38 -15.30 14.58 -2.64
CA PRO A 38 -15.37 13.58 -3.70
C PRO A 38 -14.77 14.06 -5.03
N SER A 39 -14.60 15.37 -5.23
CA SER A 39 -14.09 15.94 -6.48
C SER A 39 -12.60 15.67 -6.73
N ILE A 40 -11.86 15.24 -5.69
CA ILE A 40 -10.45 14.83 -5.82
C ILE A 40 -10.32 13.59 -6.71
N TYR A 41 -11.38 12.80 -6.84
CA TYR A 41 -11.42 11.59 -7.68
C TYR A 41 -11.86 11.85 -9.12
N THR A 42 -12.24 13.07 -9.47
CA THR A 42 -12.64 13.45 -10.83
C THR A 42 -11.64 14.44 -11.40
N ARG A 43 -10.41 13.99 -11.69
CA ARG A 43 -9.58 14.70 -12.66
C ARG A 43 -10.17 14.42 -14.05
N PRO A 44 -10.51 15.44 -14.85
CA PRO A 44 -10.89 15.21 -16.24
C PRO A 44 -9.70 14.59 -16.97
N SER A 45 -9.95 13.47 -17.65
CA SER A 45 -8.99 12.84 -18.56
C SER A 45 -8.52 13.90 -19.55
N ARG A 46 -7.27 14.33 -19.45
CA ARG A 46 -6.69 15.29 -20.37
C ARG A 46 -6.35 14.55 -21.65
N THR A 47 -7.27 14.53 -22.61
CA THR A 47 -6.98 14.07 -23.97
C THR A 47 -5.91 14.98 -24.55
N PHE A 48 -4.68 14.48 -24.65
CA PHE A 48 -3.65 15.09 -25.46
C PHE A 48 -3.93 14.72 -26.92
N ASP A 49 -4.49 15.66 -27.68
CA ASP A 49 -4.55 15.57 -29.15
C ASP A 49 -3.12 15.77 -29.69
N LEU A 50 -2.32 14.70 -29.64
CA LEU A 50 -1.05 14.62 -30.35
C LEU A 50 -1.35 14.25 -31.81
N GLU A 51 -1.56 15.26 -32.66
CA GLU A 51 -1.45 15.08 -34.11
C GLU A 51 0.01 14.76 -34.47
N LEU A 52 0.32 13.47 -34.59
CA LEU A 52 1.58 13.01 -35.16
C LEU A 52 1.58 13.30 -36.67
N PRO A 53 2.60 14.00 -37.22
CA PRO A 53 2.71 14.20 -38.64
C PRO A 53 2.96 12.86 -39.35
N ARG A 54 2.02 12.44 -40.20
CA ARG A 54 2.19 11.29 -41.10
C ARG A 54 3.28 11.61 -42.11
N GLN A 55 4.45 10.98 -41.97
CA GLN A 55 5.41 10.90 -43.08
C GLN A 55 5.04 9.73 -44.01
N PRO A 56 5.13 9.89 -45.34
CA PRO A 56 4.88 8.83 -46.28
C PRO A 56 6.02 7.80 -46.23
N ILE A 57 5.68 6.55 -45.96
CA ILE A 57 6.60 5.41 -46.05
C ILE A 57 6.78 5.11 -47.53
N ALA A 58 8.01 5.23 -48.03
CA ALA A 58 8.40 4.72 -49.34
C ALA A 58 8.47 3.18 -49.26
N GLU A 59 7.68 2.51 -50.10
CA GLU A 59 7.79 1.09 -50.38
C GLU A 59 9.05 0.84 -51.21
N GLU A 60 10.13 0.31 -50.63
CA GLU A 60 11.18 -0.34 -51.42
C GLU A 60 11.78 -1.55 -50.69
N ALA A 61 11.72 -2.68 -51.41
CA ALA A 61 12.59 -3.86 -51.36
C ALA A 61 12.63 -4.73 -50.08
N ILE A 62 11.71 -5.69 -50.04
CA ILE A 62 11.90 -6.98 -49.34
C ILE A 62 12.84 -7.86 -50.20
N GLN A 63 14.08 -8.07 -49.74
CA GLN A 63 14.87 -9.24 -50.11
C GLN A 63 15.32 -9.99 -48.85
N ARG A 64 14.99 -11.29 -48.85
CA ARG A 64 15.15 -12.26 -47.77
C ARG A 64 16.61 -12.65 -47.55
N ALA A 65 16.98 -12.86 -46.29
CA ALA A 65 17.92 -13.91 -45.88
C ALA A 65 17.38 -14.56 -44.58
N PRO A 66 17.46 -15.90 -44.42
CA PRO A 66 16.90 -16.59 -43.27
C PRO A 66 17.89 -16.55 -42.10
N TYR A 67 17.41 -16.22 -40.90
CA TYR A 67 18.12 -16.54 -39.68
C TYR A 67 17.28 -17.55 -38.90
N GLU A 68 17.75 -18.79 -38.91
CA GLU A 68 17.29 -19.83 -38.00
C GLU A 68 17.68 -19.42 -36.58
N MET A 69 16.68 -19.25 -35.70
CA MET A 69 16.91 -19.36 -34.27
C MET A 69 15.98 -20.43 -33.72
N SER A 70 16.64 -21.50 -33.31
CA SER A 70 16.10 -22.65 -32.62
C SER A 70 15.54 -22.28 -31.25
N GLY A 71 14.32 -22.78 -31.02
CA GLY A 71 13.75 -23.29 -29.77
C GLY A 71 14.19 -22.70 -28.43
N PHE A 72 13.23 -22.12 -27.72
CA PHE A 72 12.76 -22.65 -26.44
C PHE A 72 11.29 -22.27 -26.27
N GLY A 73 10.41 -23.22 -26.63
CA GLY A 73 8.99 -23.13 -26.34
C GLY A 73 8.75 -23.38 -24.86
N HIS A 74 8.11 -22.42 -24.21
CA HIS A 74 7.31 -22.66 -23.01
C HIS A 74 5.89 -22.17 -23.32
N ASP A 75 5.20 -22.92 -24.17
CA ASP A 75 3.74 -22.96 -24.18
C ASP A 75 3.30 -23.61 -22.87
N VAL A 76 3.13 -22.80 -21.83
CA VAL A 76 2.27 -23.18 -20.70
C VAL A 76 0.90 -22.63 -21.02
N ALA A 77 0.02 -23.57 -21.38
CA ALA A 77 -1.37 -23.39 -21.72
C ALA A 77 -2.06 -22.29 -20.90
N ARG A 78 -2.53 -21.27 -21.63
CA ARG A 78 -3.67 -20.45 -21.25
C ARG A 78 -4.89 -21.36 -21.18
N ASN A 79 -5.12 -21.92 -20.00
CA ASN A 79 -6.43 -22.44 -19.63
C ASN A 79 -6.67 -22.15 -18.15
N THR A 80 -6.68 -20.86 -17.82
CA THR A 80 -7.41 -20.40 -16.65
C THR A 80 -8.81 -20.13 -17.15
N ASP A 81 -9.73 -21.06 -16.91
CA ASP A 81 -11.16 -20.77 -16.98
C ASP A 81 -11.40 -19.42 -16.31
N ASP A 82 -12.09 -18.51 -17.00
CA ASP A 82 -12.47 -17.17 -16.55
C ASP A 82 -13.41 -17.28 -15.33
N ILE A 83 -12.85 -17.64 -14.17
CA ILE A 83 -13.50 -17.50 -12.89
C ILE A 83 -13.53 -15.99 -12.64
N SER A 84 -14.71 -15.37 -12.82
CA SER A 84 -14.90 -13.95 -12.51
C SER A 84 -14.34 -13.64 -11.12
N ILE A 85 -13.77 -12.45 -10.90
CA ILE A 85 -13.21 -12.14 -9.57
C ILE A 85 -14.26 -12.28 -8.46
N ASP A 86 -15.54 -12.07 -8.77
CA ASP A 86 -16.62 -12.26 -7.80
C ASP A 86 -16.75 -13.75 -7.41
N THR A 87 -16.50 -14.65 -8.35
CA THR A 87 -16.43 -16.10 -8.16
C THR A 87 -15.09 -16.55 -7.52
N TYR A 88 -13.96 -15.95 -7.90
CA TYR A 88 -12.64 -16.28 -7.32
C TYR A 88 -12.51 -15.74 -5.90
N MET A 89 -13.06 -14.56 -5.65
CA MET A 89 -13.05 -13.88 -4.37
C MET A 89 -14.26 -14.24 -3.53
N ASN A 90 -15.21 -15.07 -3.98
CA ASN A 90 -16.44 -15.42 -3.26
C ASN A 90 -16.87 -14.25 -2.37
N LEU A 91 -17.24 -13.10 -2.97
CA LEU A 91 -17.58 -11.90 -2.20
C LEU A 91 -19.10 -11.81 -1.96
N PRO A 92 -19.72 -12.58 -1.03
CA PRO A 92 -20.98 -12.18 -0.44
C PRO A 92 -20.65 -11.45 0.86
N LEU A 93 -20.18 -10.21 0.79
CA LEU A 93 -20.06 -9.38 1.99
C LEU A 93 -20.89 -8.11 1.84
N VAL A 94 -22.22 -8.33 1.81
CA VAL A 94 -23.19 -7.34 2.29
C VAL A 94 -22.99 -7.25 3.81
N GLY A 95 -21.89 -6.61 4.22
CA GLY A 95 -21.46 -6.48 5.61
C GLY A 95 -21.01 -5.05 5.85
N THR A 96 -21.49 -4.47 6.95
CA THR A 96 -21.54 -3.05 7.35
C THR A 96 -20.18 -2.36 7.59
N GLY A 97 -19.11 -2.77 6.91
CA GLY A 97 -17.79 -2.13 7.04
C GLY A 97 -17.11 -2.35 8.39
N GLN A 98 -17.61 -3.27 9.23
CA GLN A 98 -16.94 -3.63 10.47
C GLN A 98 -15.79 -4.59 10.19
N THR A 99 -14.58 -4.22 10.63
CA THR A 99 -13.47 -5.16 10.80
C THR A 99 -13.82 -6.09 11.95
N PHE A 100 -13.90 -7.40 11.70
CA PHE A 100 -13.89 -8.37 12.77
C PHE A 100 -12.50 -8.33 13.42
N VAL A 101 -12.38 -7.66 14.56
CA VAL A 101 -11.43 -8.12 15.59
C VAL A 101 -12.05 -9.42 16.07
N ASN A 102 -11.65 -10.54 15.48
CA ASN A 102 -12.25 -11.83 15.78
C ASN A 102 -11.81 -12.27 17.19
N ARG A 103 -12.58 -11.84 18.20
CA ARG A 103 -12.30 -12.04 19.61
C ARG A 103 -12.45 -13.50 20.05
N ASP A 104 -13.09 -14.35 19.22
CA ASP A 104 -13.54 -15.68 19.66
C ASP A 104 -12.68 -16.86 19.13
N ILE A 105 -11.60 -16.62 18.38
CA ILE A 105 -10.77 -17.71 17.80
C ILE A 105 -9.35 -17.75 18.37
N TYR A 106 -8.90 -16.74 19.10
CA TYR A 106 -7.53 -16.67 19.57
C TYR A 106 -7.54 -16.09 20.99
N GLU A 107 -7.15 -16.89 21.98
CA GLU A 107 -7.10 -16.49 23.40
C GLU A 107 -5.65 -16.41 23.92
N GLU A 108 -4.63 -16.53 23.05
CA GLU A 108 -3.25 -16.77 23.51
C GLU A 108 -2.15 -16.04 22.74
N LEU A 109 -2.49 -15.17 21.78
CA LEU A 109 -1.49 -14.33 21.10
C LEU A 109 -1.67 -12.87 21.55
N ASP A 110 -0.57 -12.11 21.57
CA ASP A 110 -0.54 -10.67 21.82
C ASP A 110 -1.24 -9.94 20.64
N GLU A 111 -2.57 -10.08 20.61
CA GLU A 111 -3.48 -9.92 19.48
C GLU A 111 -3.78 -8.48 19.10
N GLU A 112 -3.36 -7.52 19.93
CA GLU A 112 -3.65 -6.11 19.71
C GLU A 112 -2.97 -5.53 18.46
N LYS A 113 -2.15 -6.30 17.72
CA LYS A 113 -1.34 -5.81 16.59
C LYS A 113 -1.57 -6.50 15.24
N LEU A 114 -2.57 -7.37 15.13
CA LEU A 114 -2.87 -8.08 13.87
C LEU A 114 -3.95 -7.38 13.05
N THR A 115 -3.70 -7.16 11.76
CA THR A 115 -4.71 -6.66 10.82
C THR A 115 -5.29 -7.81 10.01
N TYR A 116 -6.63 -7.93 9.98
CA TYR A 116 -7.36 -8.96 9.25
C TYR A 116 -8.06 -8.38 8.03
N THR A 117 -7.48 -8.58 6.84
CA THR A 117 -7.96 -7.96 5.60
C THR A 117 -7.76 -8.89 4.41
N LYS A 118 -8.66 -8.80 3.43
CA LYS A 118 -8.61 -9.56 2.19
C LYS A 118 -7.93 -8.78 1.07
N MET A 119 -8.17 -7.48 1.06
CA MET A 119 -7.62 -6.54 0.08
C MET A 119 -6.75 -5.53 0.80
N HIS A 120 -5.63 -5.18 0.18
CA HIS A 120 -4.69 -4.20 0.69
C HIS A 120 -4.43 -3.18 -0.40
N ARG A 121 -4.53 -1.90 -0.05
CA ARG A 121 -4.37 -0.79 -0.98
C ARG A 121 -3.17 0.02 -0.55
N TYR A 122 -2.14 -0.01 -1.37
CA TYR A 122 -0.95 0.81 -1.23
C TYR A 122 -1.13 2.05 -2.08
N LYS A 123 -1.20 3.22 -1.44
CA LYS A 123 -1.32 4.51 -2.12
C LYS A 123 -0.06 5.32 -1.92
N TYR A 124 0.70 5.59 -2.98
CA TYR A 124 1.79 6.54 -2.83
C TYR A 124 1.26 7.97 -2.90
N ILE A 125 1.81 8.84 -2.05
CA ILE A 125 1.35 10.23 -1.91
C ILE A 125 2.36 11.18 -2.55
N ARG A 126 3.66 10.83 -2.49
CA ARG A 126 4.73 11.70 -2.96
C ARG A 126 5.95 10.91 -3.41
N LEU A 127 6.57 11.43 -4.46
CA LEU A 127 7.84 10.95 -5.03
C LEU A 127 8.98 11.90 -4.70
N ARG A 128 10.20 11.41 -4.89
CA ARG A 128 11.42 12.21 -4.65
C ARG A 128 11.46 13.46 -5.54
N ILE A 129 10.96 13.36 -6.76
CA ILE A 129 10.86 14.49 -7.69
C ILE A 129 9.40 14.93 -7.74
N LEU A 130 9.18 16.21 -7.45
CA LEU A 130 7.87 16.86 -7.58
C LEU A 130 7.42 16.78 -9.05
N ASP A 131 6.12 16.55 -9.27
CA ASP A 131 5.48 16.45 -10.59
C ASP A 131 5.77 15.18 -11.41
N MET A 132 6.36 14.14 -10.82
CA MET A 132 6.38 12.82 -11.45
C MET A 132 5.05 12.09 -11.24
N GLU A 133 4.54 11.49 -12.32
CA GLU A 133 3.30 10.69 -12.32
C GLU A 133 3.58 9.18 -12.25
N GLU A 134 4.83 8.77 -12.48
CA GLU A 134 5.25 7.36 -12.53
C GLU A 134 5.90 6.90 -11.23
N VAL A 135 5.49 5.73 -10.74
CA VAL A 135 6.14 5.01 -9.63
C VAL A 135 6.70 3.69 -10.08
N TYR A 136 7.92 3.44 -9.62
CA TYR A 136 8.58 2.15 -9.76
C TYR A 136 8.94 1.62 -8.37
N ILE A 137 8.40 0.47 -8.01
CA ILE A 137 8.78 -0.27 -6.81
C ILE A 137 9.19 -1.68 -7.19
N GLY A 138 10.24 -2.19 -6.57
CA GLY A 138 10.75 -3.53 -6.85
C GLY A 138 9.84 -4.65 -6.33
N GLY A 139 8.84 -4.29 -5.52
CA GLY A 139 7.80 -5.17 -5.01
C GLY A 139 7.33 -4.81 -3.61
N ILE A 140 6.21 -5.38 -3.19
CA ILE A 140 5.65 -5.29 -1.84
C ILE A 140 5.37 -6.70 -1.34
N ASP A 141 5.57 -6.95 -0.05
CA ASP A 141 5.26 -8.24 0.55
C ASP A 141 4.62 -8.05 1.92
N PHE A 142 3.60 -8.85 2.20
CA PHE A 142 2.83 -8.80 3.44
C PHE A 142 3.26 -9.96 4.34
N MET A 143 3.53 -9.64 5.60
CA MET A 143 4.26 -10.50 6.50
C MET A 143 3.45 -10.76 7.78
N LYS A 144 3.44 -12.02 8.20
CA LYS A 144 2.95 -12.48 9.50
C LYS A 144 4.10 -13.09 10.28
N TYR A 145 4.47 -12.47 11.40
CA TYR A 145 5.56 -12.94 12.26
C TYR A 145 6.88 -13.18 11.48
N GLY A 146 7.21 -12.25 10.58
CA GLY A 146 8.43 -12.31 9.77
C GLY A 146 8.40 -13.31 8.61
N ARG A 147 7.25 -13.94 8.32
CA ARG A 147 7.07 -14.82 7.15
C ARG A 147 6.11 -14.19 6.16
N SER A 148 6.41 -14.31 4.86
CA SER A 148 5.49 -13.89 3.81
C SER A 148 4.20 -14.70 3.88
N ILE A 149 3.08 -14.00 3.67
CA ILE A 149 1.74 -14.57 3.71
C ILE A 149 1.40 -15.31 2.40
N GLY A 150 2.18 -15.11 1.34
CA GLY A 150 2.06 -15.85 0.09
C GLY A 150 1.55 -14.99 -1.06
N SER A 151 0.98 -15.64 -2.07
CA SER A 151 0.58 -15.01 -3.31
C SER A 151 -0.68 -14.16 -3.16
N SER A 152 -0.69 -13.05 -3.88
CA SER A 152 -1.86 -12.19 -4.06
C SER A 152 -2.12 -11.99 -5.56
N ILE A 153 -3.28 -11.47 -5.89
CA ILE A 153 -3.58 -10.93 -7.22
C ILE A 153 -3.37 -9.42 -7.14
N LEU A 154 -2.62 -8.87 -8.09
CA LEU A 154 -2.59 -7.43 -8.31
C LEU A 154 -3.83 -7.05 -9.14
N TRP A 155 -4.62 -6.11 -8.62
CA TRP A 155 -5.81 -5.61 -9.28
C TRP A 155 -5.62 -4.15 -9.66
N ASN A 156 -5.81 -3.85 -10.95
CA ASN A 156 -5.91 -2.50 -11.46
C ASN A 156 -7.38 -2.04 -11.40
N PRO A 157 -7.73 -1.09 -10.52
CA PRO A 157 -9.12 -0.65 -10.35
C PRO A 157 -9.70 0.12 -11.55
N HIS A 158 -8.89 0.65 -12.47
CA HIS A 158 -9.38 1.43 -13.61
C HIS A 158 -9.61 0.57 -14.85
N THR A 159 -8.67 -0.32 -15.16
CA THR A 159 -8.81 -1.25 -16.29
C THR A 159 -9.58 -2.50 -15.92
N GLY A 160 -9.69 -2.80 -14.61
CA GLY A 160 -10.24 -4.07 -14.11
C GLY A 160 -9.27 -5.25 -14.26
N GLU A 161 -8.09 -5.03 -14.83
CA GLU A 161 -7.08 -6.06 -15.08
C GLU A 161 -6.61 -6.69 -13.75
N LYS A 162 -6.41 -8.01 -13.80
CA LYS A 162 -5.98 -8.82 -12.66
C LYS A 162 -4.83 -9.69 -13.09
N THR A 163 -3.73 -9.60 -12.36
CA THR A 163 -2.53 -10.38 -12.64
C THR A 163 -2.04 -11.07 -11.38
N PRO A 164 -1.63 -12.36 -11.46
CA PRO A 164 -0.95 -13.01 -10.34
C PRO A 164 0.27 -12.21 -9.93
N TYR A 165 0.34 -11.81 -8.66
CA TYR A 165 1.46 -11.04 -8.16
C TYR A 165 2.55 -11.96 -7.62
N MET A 166 3.71 -11.93 -8.27
CA MET A 166 4.85 -12.82 -8.00
C MET A 166 6.01 -12.08 -7.32
N MET A 167 5.73 -11.04 -6.53
CA MET A 167 6.75 -10.16 -5.91
C MET A 167 7.72 -9.53 -6.91
N GLY A 168 7.23 -9.29 -8.13
CA GLY A 168 7.97 -8.60 -9.18
C GLY A 168 7.93 -7.08 -9.03
N GLU A 169 8.63 -6.41 -9.95
CA GLU A 169 8.55 -4.96 -10.08
C GLU A 169 7.13 -4.54 -10.41
N LEU A 170 6.71 -3.45 -9.78
CA LEU A 170 5.43 -2.82 -10.01
C LEU A 170 5.71 -1.44 -10.59
N HIS A 171 5.02 -1.16 -11.68
CA HIS A 171 5.03 0.12 -12.35
C HIS A 171 3.58 0.62 -12.40
N ASP A 172 3.37 1.83 -11.91
CA ASP A 172 2.10 2.53 -12.05
C ASP A 172 2.40 3.93 -12.58
N ASN A 173 1.75 4.25 -13.67
CA ASN A 173 1.93 5.47 -14.44
C ASN A 173 0.68 6.37 -14.37
N ASP A 174 -0.42 5.89 -13.78
CA ASP A 174 -1.72 6.59 -13.86
C ASP A 174 -2.49 6.67 -12.53
N GLN A 175 -2.26 5.76 -11.57
CA GLN A 175 -3.30 5.47 -10.55
C GLN A 175 -2.91 5.81 -9.12
N ASN A 176 -1.64 6.10 -8.86
CA ASN A 176 -1.08 6.29 -7.53
C ASN A 176 -1.35 5.15 -6.54
N VAL A 177 -1.77 3.96 -7.03
CA VAL A 177 -2.40 2.93 -6.21
C VAL A 177 -2.15 1.52 -6.74
N PHE A 178 -1.68 0.64 -5.86
CA PHE A 178 -1.67 -0.81 -6.05
C PHE A 178 -2.67 -1.50 -5.13
N ILE A 179 -3.53 -2.37 -5.67
CA ILE A 179 -4.45 -3.17 -4.86
C ILE A 179 -4.06 -4.65 -4.91
N PHE A 180 -3.76 -5.21 -3.75
CA PHE A 180 -3.40 -6.62 -3.57
C PHE A 180 -4.58 -7.38 -2.98
N CYS A 181 -5.02 -8.41 -3.69
CA CYS A 181 -6.18 -9.22 -3.37
C CYS A 181 -5.75 -10.64 -2.99
N PHE A 182 -6.06 -11.07 -1.77
CA PHE A 182 -5.84 -12.45 -1.34
C PHE A 182 -7.10 -13.30 -1.56
N LYS A 183 -6.91 -14.59 -1.84
CA LYS A 183 -8.02 -15.55 -2.04
C LYS A 183 -8.94 -15.61 -0.82
N GLU A 184 -8.33 -15.62 0.36
CA GLU A 184 -9.00 -15.59 1.67
C GLU A 184 -8.49 -14.39 2.48
N PRO A 185 -9.26 -13.88 3.45
CA PRO A 185 -8.77 -12.83 4.34
C PRO A 185 -7.54 -13.30 5.12
N VAL A 186 -6.53 -12.43 5.21
CA VAL A 186 -5.24 -12.77 5.82
C VAL A 186 -4.96 -11.90 7.05
N LEU A 187 -4.24 -12.47 8.00
CA LEU A 187 -3.69 -11.77 9.16
C LEU A 187 -2.25 -11.38 8.90
N PHE A 188 -1.90 -10.11 9.12
CA PHE A 188 -0.53 -9.62 9.00
C PHE A 188 -0.19 -8.59 10.07
N ASN A 189 1.09 -8.47 10.40
CA ASN A 189 1.62 -7.52 11.39
C ASN A 189 2.77 -6.67 10.87
N SER A 190 3.22 -6.93 9.64
CA SER A 190 4.27 -6.16 9.00
C SER A 190 4.14 -6.25 7.49
N TYR A 191 4.72 -5.29 6.79
CA TYR A 191 4.91 -5.36 5.35
C TYR A 191 6.32 -4.91 5.01
N ARG A 192 6.78 -5.25 3.83
CA ARG A 192 8.04 -4.76 3.28
C ARG A 192 7.86 -4.28 1.87
N ILE A 193 8.66 -3.29 1.49
CA ILE A 193 8.69 -2.70 0.16
C ILE A 193 10.12 -2.75 -0.35
N LYS A 194 10.28 -3.13 -1.61
CA LYS A 194 11.57 -3.22 -2.29
C LYS A 194 11.77 -1.99 -3.15
N SER A 195 12.95 -1.37 -3.09
CA SER A 195 13.32 -0.37 -4.10
C SER A 195 13.35 -1.00 -5.49
N SER A 196 13.05 -0.22 -6.53
CA SER A 196 13.21 -0.67 -7.92
C SER A 196 14.63 -1.23 -8.14
N THR A 197 14.77 -2.30 -8.93
CA THR A 197 16.08 -2.91 -9.20
C THR A 197 16.89 -2.11 -10.22
N ASN A 198 16.22 -1.26 -11.01
CA ASN A 198 16.84 -0.39 -11.99
C ASN A 198 17.34 0.91 -11.34
N MET A 199 18.65 1.18 -11.47
CA MET A 199 19.29 2.39 -10.92
C MET A 199 18.75 3.69 -11.51
N ARG A 200 18.28 3.68 -12.76
CA ARG A 200 17.70 4.88 -13.39
C ARG A 200 16.39 5.31 -12.75
N ASP A 201 15.79 4.41 -11.98
CA ASP A 201 14.43 4.54 -11.47
C ASP A 201 14.39 4.93 -9.98
N ALA A 202 15.54 5.17 -9.35
CA ALA A 202 15.63 5.58 -7.95
C ALA A 202 14.87 6.89 -7.63
N LYS A 203 14.66 7.73 -8.65
CA LYS A 203 13.86 8.95 -8.56
C LYS A 203 12.35 8.70 -8.49
N TYR A 204 11.91 7.51 -8.90
CA TYR A 204 10.52 7.07 -8.90
C TYR A 204 10.18 6.18 -7.70
N ASP A 205 11.13 5.92 -6.79
CA ASP A 205 10.78 5.28 -5.54
C ASP A 205 9.85 6.22 -4.73
N PRO A 206 8.78 5.70 -4.14
CA PRO A 206 7.89 6.49 -3.31
C PRO A 206 8.59 6.89 -2.01
N ILE A 207 8.39 8.13 -1.58
CA ILE A 207 8.91 8.63 -0.30
C ILE A 207 7.80 8.77 0.75
N ASP A 208 6.55 8.91 0.29
CA ASP A 208 5.37 8.93 1.15
C ASP A 208 4.31 7.97 0.62
N TRP A 209 3.63 7.24 1.52
CA TRP A 209 2.51 6.39 1.17
C TRP A 209 1.56 6.13 2.34
N VAL A 210 0.34 5.72 2.01
CA VAL A 210 -0.65 5.16 2.92
C VAL A 210 -0.89 3.70 2.57
N LEU A 211 -0.89 2.84 3.59
CA LEU A 211 -1.39 1.48 3.49
C LEU A 211 -2.79 1.41 4.11
N GLU A 212 -3.73 0.88 3.35
CA GLU A 212 -5.09 0.62 3.79
C GLU A 212 -5.45 -0.84 3.56
N GLY A 213 -6.46 -1.33 4.26
CA GLY A 213 -6.99 -2.66 4.00
C GLY A 213 -8.49 -2.75 4.12
N SER A 214 -9.05 -3.75 3.46
CA SER A 214 -10.49 -3.96 3.32
C SER A 214 -10.83 -5.44 3.34
N LEU A 215 -12.04 -5.76 3.81
CA LEU A 215 -12.64 -7.08 3.68
C LEU A 215 -13.58 -7.20 2.47
N ASN A 216 -14.11 -6.08 1.98
CA ASN A 216 -15.20 -6.05 0.99
C ASN A 216 -14.96 -5.11 -0.20
N GLY A 217 -13.80 -4.44 -0.28
CA GLY A 217 -13.45 -3.50 -1.35
C GLY A 217 -14.18 -2.15 -1.30
N ASN A 218 -15.25 -2.03 -0.51
CA ASN A 218 -16.05 -0.81 -0.39
C ASN A 218 -15.59 0.07 0.78
N PHE A 219 -15.24 -0.56 1.91
CA PHE A 219 -14.77 0.14 3.10
C PHE A 219 -13.30 -0.13 3.33
N TRP A 220 -12.50 0.93 3.44
CA TRP A 220 -11.05 0.85 3.60
C TRP A 220 -10.66 1.42 4.95
N LYS A 221 -9.98 0.62 5.76
CA LYS A 221 -9.41 1.03 7.04
C LYS A 221 -7.97 1.44 6.83
N HIS A 222 -7.58 2.55 7.43
CA HIS A 222 -6.20 2.98 7.53
C HIS A 222 -5.36 1.99 8.34
N ILE A 223 -4.22 1.55 7.81
CA ILE A 223 -3.31 0.59 8.47
C ILE A 223 -2.00 1.27 8.84
N ASP A 224 -1.38 2.00 7.92
CA ASP A 224 -0.09 2.66 8.15
C ASP A 224 0.08 3.89 7.25
N THR A 225 0.91 4.83 7.69
CA THR A 225 1.39 5.95 6.89
C THR A 225 2.87 6.11 7.07
N ARG A 226 3.58 6.24 5.95
CA ARG A 226 5.00 6.57 5.93
C ARG A 226 5.21 7.86 5.17
N THR A 227 6.14 8.65 5.68
CA THR A 227 6.55 9.91 5.07
C THR A 227 8.06 10.06 5.15
N ASN A 228 8.62 10.75 4.16
CA ASN A 228 10.04 11.02 4.00
C ASN A 228 10.91 9.76 4.12
N VAL A 229 10.44 8.64 3.58
CA VAL A 229 11.24 7.42 3.53
C VAL A 229 12.32 7.56 2.47
N GLU A 230 13.54 7.19 2.85
CA GLU A 230 14.66 7.09 1.93
C GLU A 230 15.05 5.63 1.71
N PHE A 231 15.06 5.19 0.46
CA PHE A 231 15.68 3.92 0.09
C PHE A 231 17.20 4.05 0.08
N PRO A 232 17.93 3.00 0.48
CA PRO A 232 19.38 2.94 0.33
C PRO A 232 19.81 3.13 -1.13
N LEU A 233 21.07 3.58 -1.33
CA LEU A 233 21.66 3.70 -2.66
C LEU A 233 21.74 2.36 -3.40
N LEU A 234 21.91 1.26 -2.66
CA LEU A 234 21.82 -0.09 -3.23
C LEU A 234 20.38 -0.39 -3.67
N ARG A 235 20.22 -0.83 -4.91
CA ARG A 235 18.91 -1.12 -5.52
C ARG A 235 18.41 -2.52 -5.18
N GLY A 236 17.10 -2.73 -5.31
CA GLY A 236 16.47 -4.01 -4.98
C GLY A 236 16.50 -4.35 -3.49
N VAL A 237 16.62 -3.35 -2.62
CA VAL A 237 16.70 -3.52 -1.16
C VAL A 237 15.31 -3.45 -0.55
N TRP A 238 15.04 -4.37 0.38
CA TRP A 238 13.80 -4.39 1.16
C TRP A 238 13.88 -3.47 2.37
N LEU A 239 12.87 -2.62 2.54
CA LEU A 239 12.56 -1.92 3.78
C LEU A 239 11.36 -2.59 4.44
N SER A 240 11.48 -2.95 5.71
CA SER A 240 10.44 -3.64 6.47
C SER A 240 9.83 -2.74 7.53
N TYR A 241 8.51 -2.81 7.67
CA TYR A 241 7.73 -1.98 8.57
C TYR A 241 6.82 -2.86 9.41
N ASN A 242 6.93 -2.72 10.73
CA ASN A 242 5.95 -3.28 11.66
C ASN A 242 4.74 -2.36 11.74
N ILE A 243 3.56 -2.95 11.71
CA ILE A 243 2.29 -2.23 11.90
C ILE A 243 2.06 -2.13 13.40
N LEU A 244 2.02 -0.90 13.87
CA LEU A 244 1.59 -0.59 15.22
C LEU A 244 0.12 -0.25 15.12
N LEU A 245 -0.75 -1.20 15.49
CA LEU A 245 -2.15 -0.86 15.69
C LEU A 245 -2.23 0.04 16.94
N HIS A 246 -2.83 1.21 16.75
CA HIS A 246 -3.13 2.20 17.79
C HIS A 246 -4.59 2.10 18.23
#